data_AF-A0A6A0IFW2-F1
#
_entry.id   AF-A0A6A0IFW2-F1
#
_cell.length_a   1.000
_cell.length_b   1.000
_cell.length_c   1.000
_cell.angle_alpha   90.00
_cell.angle_beta   90.00
_cell.angle_gamma   90.00
#
_symmetry.space_group_name_H-M   'P 1'
#
loop_
_entity.id
_entity.type
_entity.pdbx_description
1 polymer ?
#
loop_
_entity_poly.entity_id
_entity_poly.type
_entity_poly.pdbx_seq_one_letter_code
_entity_poly.pdbx_strand_id
1 'polypeptide(L)'
;MRRLLLPSLAVAGALAASAAFVLAAGASPGEALEALLDGALLSPAGLGETLTRTTGLLLCALATIVGFRAVVLNVGMEGQFLA
;
A
#
# COMPACT_ATOMS: atom_id res chain seq x y z
N MET A 1 -0.37 20.29 -15.27
CA MET A 1 0.85 19.49 -15.57
C MET A 1 1.91 19.60 -14.47
N ARG A 2 2.56 20.76 -14.22
CA ARG A 2 3.72 20.86 -13.27
C ARG A 2 3.50 20.27 -11.86
N ARG A 3 2.26 20.28 -11.33
CA ARG A 3 1.92 19.67 -10.02
C ARG A 3 2.01 18.14 -9.96
N LEU A 4 1.96 17.44 -11.10
CA LEU A 4 2.02 15.97 -11.17
C LEU A 4 3.43 15.44 -11.44
N LEU A 5 4.32 16.24 -12.05
CA LEU A 5 5.66 15.81 -12.42
C LEU A 5 6.47 15.29 -11.22
N LEU A 6 6.43 15.99 -10.08
CA LEU A 6 7.17 15.60 -8.89
C LEU A 6 6.64 14.28 -8.26
N PRO A 7 5.32 14.11 -8.04
CA PRO A 7 4.75 12.80 -7.69
C PRO A 7 5.11 11.68 -8.67
N SER A 8 5.01 11.91 -9.99
CA SER A 8 5.32 10.88 -11.00
C SER A 8 6.80 10.47 -10.97
N LEU A 9 7.72 11.43 -10.79
CA LEU A 9 9.16 11.14 -10.63
C LEU A 9 9.44 10.39 -9.33
N ALA A 10 8.76 10.70 -8.23
CA ALA A 10 8.89 9.98 -6.97
C ALA A 10 8.41 8.52 -7.10
N VAL A 11 7.27 8.28 -7.76
CA VAL A 11 6.75 6.93 -8.03
C VAL A 11 7.72 6.15 -8.94
N ALA A 12 8.21 6.77 -10.03
CA ALA A 12 9.17 6.13 -10.92
C ALA A 12 10.49 5.78 -10.20
N GLY A 13 10.99 6.68 -9.34
CA GLY A 13 12.18 6.43 -8.51
C GLY A 13 11.98 5.30 -7.50
N ALA A 14 10.81 5.24 -6.83
CA ALA A 14 10.48 4.16 -5.91
C ALA A 14 10.40 2.81 -6.63
N LEU A 15 9.74 2.74 -7.80
CA LEU A 15 9.67 1.52 -8.61
C LEU A 15 11.05 1.07 -9.10
N ALA A 16 11.90 2.00 -9.53
CA ALA A 16 13.27 1.69 -9.95
C ALA A 16 14.13 1.16 -8.78
N ALA A 17 14.00 1.74 -7.58
CA ALA A 17 14.68 1.25 -6.38
C ALA A 17 14.20 -0.16 -5.98
N SER A 18 12.89 -0.40 -5.97
CA SER A 18 12.32 -1.74 -5.69
C SER A 18 12.78 -2.77 -6.71
N ALA A 19 12.77 -2.44 -8.01
CA ALA A 19 13.26 -3.33 -9.06
C ALA A 19 14.75 -3.65 -8.90
N ALA A 20 15.57 -2.67 -8.49
CA ALA A 20 16.99 -2.89 -8.20
C ALA A 20 17.20 -3.85 -7.01
N PHE A 21 16.38 -3.77 -5.95
CA PHE A 21 16.44 -4.74 -4.85
C PHE A 21 16.02 -6.15 -5.27
N VAL A 22 14.98 -6.30 -6.09
CA VAL A 22 14.54 -7.60 -6.62
C VAL A 22 15.63 -8.24 -7.49
N LEU A 23 16.25 -7.46 -8.38
CA LEU A 23 17.39 -7.90 -9.20
C LEU A 23 18.61 -8.27 -8.34
N ALA A 24 18.90 -7.50 -7.29
CA ALA A 24 19.99 -7.80 -6.35
C ALA A 24 19.74 -9.09 -5.54
N ALA A 25 18.48 -9.47 -5.33
CA ALA A 25 18.08 -10.76 -4.75
C ALA A 25 18.10 -11.92 -5.76
N GLY A 26 18.43 -11.67 -7.03
CA GLY A 26 18.50 -12.69 -8.09
C GLY A 26 17.15 -13.09 -8.71
N ALA A 27 16.08 -12.37 -8.41
CA ALA A 27 14.74 -12.59 -8.98
C ALA A 27 14.44 -11.56 -10.09
N SER A 28 13.48 -11.83 -10.98
CA SER A 28 13.03 -10.83 -11.95
C SER A 28 11.94 -9.91 -11.36
N PRO A 29 11.98 -8.59 -11.65
CA PRO A 29 10.91 -7.67 -11.24
C PRO A 29 9.54 -8.00 -11.84
N GLY A 30 9.50 -8.69 -12.99
CA GLY A 30 8.27 -9.14 -13.64
C GLY A 30 7.58 -10.25 -12.85
N GLU A 31 8.29 -11.35 -12.57
CA GLU A 31 7.78 -12.46 -11.76
C GLU A 31 7.41 -12.01 -10.34
N ALA A 32 8.18 -11.07 -9.75
CA ALA A 32 7.85 -10.48 -8.46
C ALA A 32 6.52 -9.69 -8.50
N LEU A 33 6.25 -8.97 -9.59
CA LEU A 33 4.97 -8.27 -9.77
C LEU A 33 3.81 -9.25 -10.01
N GLU A 34 4.01 -10.30 -10.82
CA GLU A 34 3.01 -11.34 -11.04
C GLU A 34 2.65 -12.08 -9.74
N ALA A 35 3.65 -12.43 -8.92
CA ALA A 35 3.44 -13.06 -7.62
C ALA A 35 2.68 -12.15 -6.63
N LEU A 36 2.95 -10.83 -6.64
CA LEU A 36 2.19 -9.86 -5.85
C LEU A 36 0.73 -9.76 -6.31
N LEU A 37 0.47 -9.81 -7.62
CA LEU A 37 -0.88 -9.76 -8.17
C LEU A 37 -1.66 -11.04 -7.89
N ASP A 38 -1.04 -12.22 -7.96
CA ASP A 38 -1.68 -13.50 -7.63
C ASP A 38 -2.01 -13.63 -6.14
N GLY A 39 -1.05 -13.25 -5.28
CA GLY A 39 -1.23 -13.21 -3.83
C GLY A 39 -2.25 -12.19 -3.33
N ALA A 40 -2.59 -11.17 -4.14
CA ALA A 40 -3.53 -10.11 -3.74
C ALA A 40 -4.90 -10.16 -4.45
N LEU A 41 -4.95 -10.49 -5.74
CA LEU A 41 -6.14 -10.24 -6.58
C LEU A 41 -6.53 -11.36 -7.54
N LEU A 42 -5.57 -12.08 -8.15
CA LEU A 42 -5.90 -13.06 -9.21
C LEU A 42 -6.42 -14.40 -8.64
N SER A 43 -6.11 -14.70 -7.37
CA SER A 43 -6.60 -15.88 -6.67
C SER A 43 -7.78 -15.55 -5.73
N PRO A 44 -8.80 -16.44 -5.58
CA PRO A 44 -9.89 -16.23 -4.63
C PRO A 44 -9.42 -16.10 -3.17
N ALA A 45 -8.33 -16.79 -2.81
CA ALA A 45 -7.73 -16.71 -1.48
C ALA A 45 -7.03 -15.36 -1.25
N GLY A 46 -6.21 -14.90 -2.22
CA GLY A 46 -5.54 -13.60 -2.15
C GLY A 46 -6.52 -12.42 -2.10
N LEU A 47 -7.60 -12.51 -2.89
CA LEU A 47 -8.68 -11.51 -2.85
C LEU A 47 -9.39 -11.50 -1.48
N GLY A 48 -9.66 -12.66 -0.89
CA GLY A 48 -10.25 -12.79 0.45
C GLY A 48 -9.37 -12.19 1.55
N GLU A 49 -8.07 -12.47 1.52
CA GLU A 49 -7.08 -11.89 2.44
C GLU A 49 -6.98 -10.36 2.28
N THR A 50 -6.91 -9.89 1.03
CA THR A 50 -6.86 -8.45 0.71
C THR A 50 -8.09 -7.71 1.24
N LEU A 51 -9.29 -8.27 1.05
CA LEU A 51 -10.53 -7.68 1.59
C LEU A 51 -10.55 -7.70 3.13
N THR A 52 -10.08 -8.78 3.75
CA THR A 52 -9.99 -8.91 5.21
C THR A 52 -9.08 -7.83 5.81
N ARG A 53 -7.87 -7.67 5.30
CA ARG A 53 -6.92 -6.62 5.73
C ARG A 53 -7.46 -5.21 5.46
N THR A 54 -7.98 -4.97 4.26
CA THR A 54 -8.53 -3.66 3.86
C THR A 54 -9.69 -3.21 4.74
N THR A 55 -10.50 -4.14 5.26
CA THR A 55 -11.62 -3.82 6.17
C THR A 55 -11.14 -3.12 7.43
N GLY A 56 -10.07 -3.61 8.06
CA GLY A 56 -9.47 -2.96 9.24
C GLY A 56 -8.96 -1.55 8.93
N LEU A 57 -8.25 -1.39 7.80
CA LEU A 57 -7.73 -0.10 7.34
C LEU A 57 -8.84 0.93 7.09
N LEU A 58 -9.97 0.53 6.49
CA LEU A 58 -11.12 1.41 6.25
C LEU A 58 -11.77 1.90 7.56
N LEU A 59 -11.85 1.05 8.59
CA LEU A 59 -12.36 1.44 9.90
C LEU A 59 -11.42 2.44 10.61
N CYS A 60 -10.10 2.21 10.54
CA CYS A 60 -9.11 3.15 11.03
C CYS A 60 -9.20 4.52 10.31
N ALA A 61 -9.40 4.51 8.98
CA ALA A 61 -9.61 5.74 8.21
C ALA A 61 -10.90 6.48 8.61
N LEU A 62 -12.01 5.77 8.80
CA LEU A 62 -13.29 6.36 9.24
C LEU A 62 -13.17 7.03 10.62
N ALA A 63 -12.62 6.32 11.61
CA ALA A 63 -12.42 6.86 12.95
C ALA A 63 -11.43 8.03 12.97
N THR A 64 -10.43 8.04 12.08
CA THR A 64 -9.53 9.19 11.86
C THR A 64 -10.29 10.43 11.36
N ILE A 65 -11.19 10.26 10.39
CA ILE A 65 -12.05 11.35 9.88
C ILE A 65 -12.92 11.93 11.00
N VAL A 66 -13.53 11.08 11.83
CA VAL A 66 -14.36 11.51 12.96
C VAL A 66 -13.55 12.30 13.99
N GLY A 67 -12.35 11.81 14.37
CA GLY A 67 -11.45 12.51 15.30
C GLY A 67 -11.05 13.91 14.82
N PHE A 68 -10.64 14.04 13.56
CA PHE A 68 -10.31 15.34 12.97
C PHE A 68 -11.49 16.31 12.96
N ARG A 69 -12.73 15.83 12.72
CA ARG A 69 -13.94 16.66 12.80
C ARG A 69 -14.26 17.14 14.22
N ALA A 70 -13.84 16.40 15.23
CA ALA A 70 -13.94 16.78 16.64
C ALA A 70 -12.78 17.70 17.11
N VAL A 71 -11.86 18.08 16.22
CA VAL A 71 -10.62 18.83 16.54
C VAL A 71 -9.71 18.07 17.54
N VAL A 72 -9.90 16.75 17.66
CA VAL A 72 -9.02 15.88 18.44
C VAL A 72 -7.94 15.35 17.49
N LEU A 73 -6.70 15.77 17.72
CA LEU A 73 -5.55 15.21 16.99
C LEU A 73 -5.38 13.74 17.38
N ASN A 74 -5.62 12.87 16.42
CA ASN A 74 -5.50 11.43 16.55
C ASN A 74 -4.32 10.98 15.69
N VAL A 75 -3.20 10.59 16.32
CA VAL A 75 -1.94 10.31 15.63
C VAL A 75 -1.62 8.82 15.73
N GLY A 76 -1.71 8.14 14.59
CA GLY A 76 -1.23 6.78 14.41
C GLY A 76 -2.00 5.73 15.20
N MET A 77 -3.34 5.67 15.13
CA MET A 77 -4.14 4.62 15.77
C MET A 77 -3.61 3.22 15.46
N GLU A 78 -3.43 2.42 16.51
CA GLU A 78 -2.06 2.13 16.96
C GLU A 78 -1.18 1.45 15.89
N GLY A 79 -0.56 2.32 15.09
CA GLY A 79 0.37 2.08 13.99
C GLY A 79 -0.26 1.67 12.66
N GLN A 80 -1.34 0.91 12.69
CA GLN A 80 -1.56 -0.09 11.66
C GLN A 80 -3.04 -0.44 11.38
N PHE A 81 -3.94 -0.82 12.31
CA PHE A 81 -3.88 -1.05 13.76
C PHE A 81 -3.39 -2.47 14.17
N LEU A 82 -3.04 -3.33 13.21
CA LEU A 82 -1.81 -4.16 13.21
C LEU A 82 -1.45 -4.78 11.84
N ALA A 83 -2.30 -4.52 10.82
CA ALA A 83 -2.15 -4.72 9.36
C ALA A 83 -2.23 -6.15 8.83
#